data_AF-A0A5Y3N240-F1
#
_entry.id   AF-A0A5Y3N240-F1
#
_cell.length_a   1.000
_cell.length_b   1.000
_cell.length_c   1.000
_cell.angle_alpha   90.00
_cell.angle_beta   90.00
_cell.angle_gamma   90.00
#
_symmetry.space_group_name_H-M   'P 1'
#
loop_
_entity.id
_entity.type
_entity.pdbx_description
1 polymer ?
#
loop_
_entity_poly.entity_id
_entity_poly.type
_entity_poly.pdbx_seq_one_letter_code
_entity_poly.pdbx_strand_id
1 'polypeptide(L)'
;MSCLIVSGIKFYTLAEGTSYPDPHADNQYVGAYCVFPFEGKWVAQRYHRGGRRYWTDITARRFDTENEALSFTYEYAFAPENCYKY
;
A
#
# COMPACT_ATOMS: atom_id res chain seq x y z
N MET A 1 -8.93 -9.53 -4.24
CA MET A 1 -7.58 -8.98 -4.05
C MET A 1 -6.92 -8.85 -5.41
N SER A 2 -6.57 -7.63 -5.82
CA SER A 2 -5.72 -7.39 -7.00
C SER A 2 -4.34 -6.93 -6.55
N CYS A 3 -3.32 -7.20 -7.37
CA CYS A 3 -1.93 -6.83 -7.12
C CYS A 3 -1.34 -6.25 -8.40
N LEU A 4 -0.83 -5.02 -8.32
CA LEU A 4 -0.11 -4.35 -9.40
C LEU A 4 1.34 -4.16 -8.96
N ILE A 5 2.30 -4.53 -9.82
CA ILE A 5 3.72 -4.35 -9.53
C ILE A 5 4.27 -3.27 -10.47
N VAL A 6 4.78 -2.19 -9.90
CA VAL A 6 5.40 -1.09 -10.67
C VAL A 6 6.76 -0.78 -10.09
N SER A 7 7.82 -0.84 -10.91
CA SER A 7 9.19 -0.55 -10.49
C SER A 7 9.64 -1.35 -9.25
N GLY A 8 9.15 -2.59 -9.11
CA GLY A 8 9.42 -3.45 -7.96
C GLY A 8 8.61 -3.11 -6.70
N ILE A 9 7.68 -2.15 -6.76
CA ILE A 9 6.76 -1.82 -5.69
C ILE A 9 5.44 -2.57 -5.93
N LYS A 10 4.96 -3.28 -4.91
CA LYS A 10 3.67 -3.99 -4.96
C LYS A 10 2.55 -3.10 -4.43
N PHE A 11 1.50 -2.90 -5.22
CA PHE A 11 0.28 -2.19 -4.85
C PHE A 11 -0.87 -3.19 -4.80
N TYR A 12 -1.47 -3.33 -3.63
CA TYR A 12 -2.56 -4.25 -3.39
C TYR A 12 -3.88 -3.51 -3.23
N THR A 13 -4.93 -3.96 -3.93
CA THR A 13 -6.30 -3.53 -3.65
C THR A 13 -7.03 -4.69 -2.98
N LEU A 14 -7.46 -4.48 -1.74
CA LEU A 14 -8.17 -5.48 -0.95
C LEU A 14 -9.66 -5.14 -0.92
N ALA A 15 -10.49 -6.17 -0.89
CA ALA A 15 -11.91 -6.02 -0.60
C ALA A 15 -12.11 -6.02 0.93
N GLU A 16 -13.24 -5.49 1.38
CA GLU A 16 -13.58 -5.47 2.81
C GLU A 16 -13.52 -6.88 3.41
N GLY A 17 -12.85 -7.03 4.56
CA GLY A 17 -12.68 -8.32 5.23
C GLY A 17 -11.62 -9.25 4.63
N THR A 18 -10.88 -8.84 3.59
CA THR A 18 -9.77 -9.65 3.05
C THR A 18 -8.54 -9.56 3.96
N SER A 19 -7.88 -10.68 4.20
CA SER A 19 -6.61 -10.73 4.94
C SER A 19 -5.51 -9.91 4.26
N TYR A 20 -4.63 -9.32 5.07
CA TYR A 20 -3.45 -8.63 4.55
C TYR A 20 -2.54 -9.59 3.76
N PRO A 21 -2.02 -9.14 2.61
CA PRO A 21 -1.10 -9.95 1.83
C PRO A 21 0.27 -10.02 2.48
N ASP A 22 0.99 -11.13 2.25
CA ASP A 22 2.40 -11.23 2.58
C ASP A 22 3.24 -10.72 1.38
N PRO A 23 3.93 -9.58 1.50
CA PRO A 23 4.70 -9.02 0.39
C PRO A 23 5.94 -9.87 0.02
N HIS A 24 6.41 -10.69 0.97
CA HIS A 24 7.62 -11.50 0.86
C HIS A 24 7.42 -12.84 0.16
N ALA A 25 6.19 -13.23 -0.19
CA ALA A 25 5.90 -14.49 -0.86
C ALA A 25 6.83 -14.77 -2.05
N ASP A 26 7.17 -13.73 -2.83
CA ASP A 26 8.04 -13.84 -4.02
C ASP A 26 9.46 -13.28 -3.81
N ASN A 27 9.76 -12.77 -2.61
CA ASN A 27 11.04 -12.16 -2.21
C ASN A 27 11.60 -11.03 -3.12
N GLN A 28 10.81 -10.56 -4.10
CA GLN A 28 11.14 -9.51 -5.05
C GLN A 28 10.23 -8.31 -4.86
N TYR A 29 10.54 -7.46 -3.90
CA TYR A 29 9.91 -6.14 -3.82
C TYR A 29 10.81 -5.14 -3.11
N VAL A 30 10.71 -3.89 -3.54
CA VAL A 30 11.40 -2.75 -2.93
C VAL A 30 10.49 -2.06 -1.90
N GLY A 31 9.18 -2.02 -2.16
CA GLY A 31 8.16 -1.57 -1.22
C GLY A 31 6.81 -2.25 -1.46
N ALA A 32 5.90 -2.19 -0.49
CA ALA A 32 4.55 -2.68 -0.65
C ALA A 32 3.53 -1.73 -0.03
N TYR A 33 2.42 -1.54 -0.73
CA TYR A 33 1.32 -0.67 -0.33
C TYR A 33 0.00 -1.40 -0.52
N CYS A 34 -0.98 -1.14 0.34
CA CYS A 34 -2.32 -1.65 0.18
C CYS A 34 -3.36 -0.56 0.33
N VAL A 35 -4.43 -0.67 -0.43
CA VAL A 35 -5.64 0.14 -0.32
C VAL A 35 -6.83 -0.77 -0.09
N PHE A 36 -7.71 -0.38 0.81
CA PHE A 36 -8.89 -1.19 1.15
C PHE A 36 -10.04 -0.32 1.69
N PRO A 37 -11.28 -0.76 1.50
CA PRO A 37 -12.44 -0.10 2.11
C PRO A 37 -12.53 -0.44 3.60
N PHE A 38 -12.80 0.58 4.41
CA PHE A 38 -12.98 0.53 5.86
C PHE A 38 -14.00 1.59 6.29
N GLU A 39 -15.11 1.16 6.89
CA GLU A 39 -16.22 2.04 7.32
C GLU A 39 -16.75 2.94 6.19
N GLY A 40 -16.90 2.39 4.98
CA GLY A 40 -17.40 3.12 3.81
C GLY A 40 -16.42 4.13 3.20
N LYS A 41 -15.17 4.15 3.66
CA LYS A 41 -14.08 4.96 3.08
C LYS A 41 -12.88 4.11 2.72
N TRP A 42 -12.01 4.62 1.88
CA TRP A 42 -10.78 3.94 1.47
C TRP A 42 -9.60 4.40 2.31
N VAL A 43 -8.83 3.43 2.79
CA VAL A 43 -7.61 3.63 3.57
C VAL A 43 -6.42 3.18 2.74
N ALA A 44 -5.30 3.89 2.88
CA ALA A 44 -4.05 3.54 2.24
C ALA A 44 -2.99 3.27 3.30
N GLN A 45 -2.29 2.14 3.17
CA GLN A 45 -1.23 1.73 4.09
C GLN A 45 0.03 1.35 3.33
N ARG A 46 1.18 1.51 3.99
CA ARG A 46 2.46 0.97 3.54
C ARG A 46 2.92 -0.14 4.44
N TYR A 47 3.64 -1.06 3.84
CA TYR A 47 4.34 -2.12 4.54
C TYR A 47 5.73 -1.66 4.95
N HIS A 48 6.04 -1.81 6.23
CA HIS A 48 7.37 -1.52 6.75
C HIS A 48 8.24 -2.77 6.78
N ARG A 49 9.37 -2.71 6.04
CA ARG A 49 10.44 -3.71 6.13
C ARG A 49 11.32 -3.39 7.35
N GLY A 50 11.21 -4.18 8.41
CA GLY A 50 11.95 -3.99 9.66
C GLY A 50 11.72 -5.12 10.67
N GLY A 51 12.28 -4.98 11.88
CA GLY A 51 12.26 -6.03 12.92
C GLY A 51 10.87 -6.50 13.35
N ARG A 52 9.84 -5.65 13.17
CA ARG A 52 8.44 -6.09 13.13
C ARG A 52 7.87 -5.72 11.76
N ARG A 53 7.29 -6.70 11.09
CA ARG A 53 6.55 -6.55 9.84
C ARG A 53 5.16 -6.04 10.18
N TYR A 54 4.85 -4.81 9.81
CA TYR A 54 3.54 -4.24 10.06
C TYR A 54 3.14 -3.29 8.93
N TRP A 55 1.82 -3.17 8.76
CA TRP A 55 1.21 -2.18 7.89
C TRP A 55 0.94 -0.91 8.70
N THR A 56 1.11 0.26 8.09
CA THR A 56 0.83 1.55 8.73
C THR A 56 0.16 2.47 7.74
N ASP A 57 -0.84 3.22 8.21
CA ASP A 57 -1.50 4.25 7.43
C ASP A 57 -0.49 5.27 6.93
N ILE A 58 -0.44 5.47 5.61
CA ILE A 58 0.40 6.52 5.01
C ILE A 58 -0.22 7.90 5.16
N THR A 59 -1.52 7.95 5.46
CA THR A 59 -2.28 9.19 5.64
C THR A 59 -3.37 9.00 6.69
N ALA A 60 -3.65 10.05 7.46
CA ALA A 60 -4.83 10.11 8.33
C ALA A 60 -6.11 10.39 7.54
N ARG A 61 -5.99 10.82 6.27
CA ARG A 61 -7.12 11.07 5.39
C ARG A 61 -7.65 9.74 4.85
N ARG A 62 -8.96 9.54 5.00
CA ARG A 62 -9.68 8.46 4.32
C ARG A 62 -10.28 9.03 3.03
N PHE A 63 -10.29 8.25 1.96
CA PHE A 63 -10.78 8.64 0.63
C PHE A 63 -12.19 8.14 0.39
N ASP A 64 -12.95 8.78 -0.48
CA ASP A 64 -14.32 8.37 -0.79
C ASP A 64 -14.35 7.29 -1.89
N THR A 65 -13.31 7.22 -2.72
CA THR A 65 -13.22 6.26 -3.83
C THR A 65 -11.91 5.48 -3.85
N GLU A 66 -11.96 4.27 -4.43
CA GLU A 66 -10.77 3.42 -4.66
C GLU A 66 -9.72 4.16 -5.49
N ASN A 67 -10.16 4.82 -6.57
CA ASN A 67 -9.27 5.46 -7.52
C ASN A 67 -8.48 6.61 -6.89
N GLU A 68 -9.10 7.39 -6.01
CA GLU A 68 -8.41 8.46 -5.27
C GLU A 68 -7.36 7.88 -4.31
N ALA A 69 -7.72 6.86 -3.53
CA ALA A 69 -6.80 6.21 -2.60
C ALA A 69 -5.61 5.58 -3.33
N LEU A 70 -5.87 4.91 -4.45
CA LEU A 70 -4.83 4.28 -5.25
C LEU A 70 -3.92 5.32 -5.90
N SER A 71 -4.50 6.38 -6.49
CA SER A 71 -3.74 7.48 -7.09
C SER A 71 -2.82 8.15 -6.06
N PHE A 72 -3.34 8.47 -4.87
CA PHE A 72 -2.55 9.04 -3.78
C PHE A 72 -1.42 8.11 -3.35
N THR A 73 -1.71 6.81 -3.22
CA THR A 73 -0.70 5.80 -2.84
C THR A 73 0.41 5.73 -3.88
N TYR A 74 0.06 5.83 -5.15
CA TYR A 74 1.00 5.84 -6.26
C TYR A 74 1.90 7.07 -6.19
N GLU A 75 1.33 8.27 -6.06
CA GLU A 75 2.10 9.51 -5.89
C GLU A 75 3.02 9.46 -4.66
N TYR A 76 2.51 8.94 -3.53
CA TYR A 76 3.28 8.78 -2.30
C TYR A 76 4.47 7.82 -2.48
N ALA A 77 4.28 6.71 -3.20
CA ALA A 77 5.32 5.72 -3.42
C ALA A 77 6.47 6.25 -4.29
N PHE A 78 6.18 7.14 -5.23
CA PHE A 78 7.17 7.77 -6.12
C PHE A 78 7.62 9.17 -5.66
N ALA A 79 7.15 9.63 -4.50
CA ALA A 79 7.62 10.87 -3.93
C ALA A 79 9.13 10.77 -3.67
N PRO A 80 9.93 11.80 -4.00
CA PRO A 80 11.39 11.76 -3.90
C PRO A 80 11.84 11.43 -2.47
N GLU A 81 11.12 11.88 -1.45
CA GLU A 81 11.40 11.59 -0.03
C GLU A 81 11.34 10.09 0.32
N ASN A 82 10.54 9.31 -0.41
CA ASN A 82 10.40 7.86 -0.26
C ASN A 82 11.29 7.08 -1.25
N CYS A 83 11.78 7.70 -2.32
CA CYS A 83 12.69 7.08 -3.29
C CYS A 83 14.15 7.00 -2.81
N TYR A 84 14.59 7.87 -1.89
CA TYR A 84 16.00 7.97 -1.46
C TYR A 84 16.36 7.20 -0.17
N LYS A 85 15.45 6.38 0.37
CA LYS A 85 15.77 5.46 1.48
C LYS A 85 15.93 4.03 0.95
N TYR A 86 16.87 3.84 0.03
CA TYR A 86 17.37 2.52 -0.37
C TYR A 86 18.86 2.44 -0.11
#